data_AF-A0A7D5E0E0-F1
#
_entry.id   AF-A0A7D5E0E0-F1
#
_cell.length_a   1.000
_cell.length_b   1.000
_cell.length_c   1.000
_cell.angle_alpha   90.00
_cell.angle_beta   90.00
_cell.angle_gamma   90.00
#
_symmetry.space_group_name_H-M   'P 1'
#
loop_
_entity.id
_entity.type
_entity.pdbx_description
1 polymer ?
#
loop_
_entity_poly.entity_id
_entity_poly.type
_entity_poly.pdbx_seq_one_letter_code
_entity_poly.pdbx_strand_id
1 'polypeptide(L)'
;MSDASQGPSGSPEPGDPYSRSSAAEFRAEIEARLTADLDADQRAYKCRNCWTPCINPAESILFRARVCLDCYARYLSGETR
;
A
#
# COMPACT_ATOMS: atom_id res chain seq x y z
N MET A 1 21.23 -45.31 12.85
CA MET A 1 21.50 -44.54 11.62
C MET A 1 20.31 -44.73 10.70
N SER A 2 19.50 -43.76 10.26
CA SER A 2 19.28 -42.36 10.60
C SER A 2 17.87 -42.01 10.08
N ASP A 3 17.26 -41.01 10.68
CA ASP A 3 15.88 -40.54 10.60
C ASP A 3 15.21 -40.44 9.21
N ALA A 4 13.95 -40.89 9.16
CA ALA A 4 12.96 -40.42 8.20
C ALA A 4 12.48 -39.02 8.63
N SER A 5 13.10 -37.99 8.06
CA SER A 5 12.75 -36.60 8.34
C SER A 5 11.39 -36.23 7.74
N GLN A 6 10.54 -35.67 8.60
CA GLN A 6 9.23 -35.12 8.29
C GLN A 6 9.28 -34.18 7.07
N GLY A 7 8.35 -34.39 6.13
CA GLY A 7 8.00 -33.36 5.15
C GLY A 7 7.39 -32.16 5.87
N PRO A 8 7.71 -30.91 5.48
CA PRO A 8 7.11 -29.76 6.11
C PRO A 8 5.61 -29.73 5.80
N SER A 9 4.81 -29.93 6.85
CA SER A 9 3.44 -29.44 6.92
C SER A 9 3.48 -27.91 6.87
N GLY A 10 3.58 -27.36 5.66
CA GLY A 10 3.30 -25.97 5.41
C GLY A 10 1.79 -25.79 5.30
N SER A 11 1.14 -25.50 6.42
CA SER A 11 -0.15 -24.81 6.36
C SER A 11 0.05 -23.54 5.54
N PRO A 12 -0.87 -23.12 4.66
CA PRO A 12 -0.80 -21.77 4.12
C PRO A 12 -0.89 -20.84 5.32
N GLU A 13 0.24 -20.21 5.68
CA GLU A 13 0.20 -19.08 6.58
C GLU A 13 -0.81 -18.09 6.01
N PRO A 14 -1.68 -17.47 6.82
CA PRO A 14 -2.53 -16.41 6.33
C PRO A 14 -1.59 -15.40 5.68
N GLY A 15 -1.65 -15.33 4.35
CA GLY A 15 -0.74 -14.50 3.57
C GLY A 15 -0.74 -13.14 4.21
N ASP A 16 0.44 -12.68 4.63
CA ASP A 16 0.61 -11.33 5.15
C ASP A 16 -0.17 -10.41 4.20
N PRO A 17 -1.18 -9.65 4.68
CA PRO A 17 -2.00 -8.82 3.82
C PRO A 17 -1.18 -7.74 3.09
N TYR A 18 0.09 -7.59 3.44
CA TYR A 18 1.08 -6.74 2.77
C TYR A 18 2.01 -7.52 1.80
N SER A 19 1.86 -8.82 1.67
CA SER A 19 2.63 -9.67 0.75
C SER A 19 2.08 -9.58 -0.67
N ARG A 20 2.67 -8.63 -1.40
CA ARG A 20 2.57 -8.44 -2.86
C ARG A 20 1.16 -8.16 -3.40
N SER A 21 0.54 -7.08 -2.95
CA SER A 21 -0.27 -6.31 -3.88
C SER A 21 0.68 -5.67 -4.90
N SER A 22 0.55 -6.00 -6.18
CA SER A 22 1.18 -5.20 -7.24
C SER A 22 0.80 -3.71 -7.05
N ALA A 23 1.65 -2.77 -7.48
CA ALA A 23 1.35 -1.34 -7.32
C ALA A 23 -0.03 -0.96 -7.90
N ALA A 24 -0.49 -1.70 -8.92
CA ALA A 24 -1.82 -1.59 -9.51
C ALA A 24 -2.93 -2.07 -8.57
N GLU A 25 -2.79 -3.21 -7.91
CA GLU A 25 -3.78 -3.72 -6.94
C GLU A 25 -3.87 -2.82 -5.70
N PHE A 26 -2.74 -2.34 -5.20
CA PHE A 26 -2.73 -1.38 -4.09
C PHE A 26 -3.39 -0.06 -4.49
N ARG A 27 -3.11 0.43 -5.70
CA ARG A 27 -3.76 1.61 -6.26
C ARG A 27 -5.26 1.42 -6.35
N ALA A 28 -5.72 0.26 -6.85
CA ALA A 28 -7.13 -0.07 -6.94
C ALA A 28 -7.80 -0.17 -5.55
N GLU A 29 -7.11 -0.72 -4.54
CA GLU A 29 -7.62 -0.76 -3.17
C GLU A 29 -7.74 0.65 -2.56
N ILE A 30 -6.71 1.49 -2.72
CA ILE A 30 -6.78 2.87 -2.26
C ILE A 30 -7.88 3.60 -3.01
N GLU A 31 -7.92 3.57 -4.35
CA GLU A 31 -8.98 4.19 -5.15
C GLU A 31 -10.37 3.69 -4.75
N ALA A 32 -10.55 2.39 -4.48
CA ALA A 32 -11.79 1.86 -3.97
C ALA A 32 -12.14 2.44 -2.59
N ARG A 33 -11.18 2.58 -1.68
CA ARG A 33 -11.40 3.26 -0.37
C ARG A 33 -11.66 4.76 -0.53
N LEU A 34 -11.01 5.43 -1.48
CA LEU A 34 -11.22 6.84 -1.83
C LEU A 34 -12.61 7.09 -2.39
N THR A 35 -13.14 6.13 -3.15
CA THR A 35 -14.42 6.26 -3.88
C THR A 35 -15.60 5.74 -3.05
N ALA A 36 -15.39 4.70 -2.24
CA ALA A 36 -16.42 4.14 -1.37
C ALA A 36 -16.70 5.02 -0.14
N ASP A 37 -15.71 5.82 0.28
CA ASP A 37 -15.85 6.78 1.36
C ASP A 37 -16.11 8.18 0.76
N LEU A 38 -17.33 8.37 0.22
CA LEU A 38 -17.77 9.67 -0.31
C LEU A 38 -17.77 10.79 0.76
N ASP A 39 -17.66 10.42 2.04
CA ASP A 39 -17.52 11.29 3.20
C ASP A 39 -16.06 11.43 3.67
N ALA A 40 -15.09 10.80 3.01
CA ALA A 40 -13.69 10.97 3.33
C ALA A 40 -13.29 12.42 3.09
N ASP A 41 -13.11 13.17 4.19
CA ASP A 41 -12.60 14.54 4.18
C ASP A 41 -11.29 14.62 3.40
N GLN A 42 -11.33 14.94 2.11
CA GLN A 42 -10.10 15.03 1.30
C GLN A 42 -9.35 16.32 1.65
N ARG A 43 -8.04 16.20 1.91
CA ARG A 43 -7.19 17.35 2.26
C ARG A 43 -6.01 17.45 1.31
N ALA A 44 -5.81 18.66 0.81
CA ALA A 44 -4.62 19.02 0.07
C ALA A 44 -3.43 19.21 1.02
N TYR A 45 -2.27 18.69 0.66
CA TYR A 45 -1.01 18.89 1.39
C TYR A 45 0.17 18.83 0.43
N LYS A 46 1.31 19.43 0.82
CA LYS A 46 2.56 19.31 0.07
C LYS A 46 3.21 17.96 0.34
N CYS A 47 3.29 17.11 -0.68
CA CYS A 47 3.94 15.80 -0.60
C CYS A 47 5.46 15.95 -0.46
N ARG A 48 6.08 15.10 0.37
CA ARG A 48 7.54 15.12 0.61
C ARG A 48 8.36 14.57 -0.55
N ASN A 49 7.76 13.78 -1.43
CA ASN A 49 8.49 13.11 -2.52
C ASN A 49 8.43 13.92 -3.82
N CYS A 50 7.22 14.29 -4.28
CA CYS A 50 7.05 15.07 -5.51
C CYS A 50 7.08 16.59 -5.29
N TRP A 51 7.03 17.07 -4.04
CA TRP A 51 7.06 18.50 -3.68
C TRP A 51 5.92 19.35 -4.25
N THR A 52 4.90 18.71 -4.85
CA THR A 52 3.69 19.36 -5.35
C THR A 52 2.52 19.20 -4.36
N PRO A 53 1.47 20.03 -4.47
CA PRO A 53 0.22 19.79 -3.78
C PRO A 53 -0.40 18.47 -4.25
N CYS A 54 -0.78 17.62 -3.30
CA CYS A 54 -1.48 16.35 -3.54
C CYS A 54 -2.68 16.22 -2.61
N ILE A 55 -3.64 15.39 -2.98
CA ILE A 55 -4.87 15.16 -2.23
C ILE A 55 -4.89 13.71 -1.76
N ASN A 56 -5.14 13.52 -0.47
CA ASN A 56 -5.45 12.23 0.14
C ASN A 56 -6.65 12.43 1.09
N PRO A 57 -7.33 11.36 1.52
CA PRO A 57 -8.26 11.40 2.64
C PRO A 57 -7.54 11.89 3.89
N ALA A 58 -8.21 12.75 4.64
CA ALA A 58 -7.85 13.09 6.00
C ALA A 58 -7.70 11.80 6.81
N GLU A 59 -6.72 11.80 7.71
CA GLU A 59 -6.40 10.65 8.57
C GLU A 59 -5.92 9.38 7.87
N SER A 60 -5.85 9.33 6.53
CA SER A 60 -5.20 8.21 5.84
C SER A 60 -3.72 8.08 6.24
N ILE A 61 -3.20 6.86 6.19
CA ILE A 61 -1.78 6.57 6.42
C ILE A 61 -0.90 7.43 5.50
N LEU A 62 -1.31 7.60 4.24
CA LEU A 62 -0.62 8.42 3.26
C LEU A 62 -0.62 9.91 3.64
N PHE A 63 -1.75 10.44 4.12
CA PHE A 63 -1.84 11.81 4.64
C PHE A 63 -0.93 12.03 5.85
N ARG A 64 -0.96 11.12 6.84
CA ARG A 64 -0.09 11.18 8.03
C ARG A 64 1.39 11.06 7.67
N ALA A 65 1.73 10.23 6.69
CA ALA A 65 3.09 10.09 6.16
C ALA A 65 3.55 11.28 5.30
N ARG A 66 2.62 12.17 4.89
CA ARG A 66 2.85 13.26 3.92
C ARG A 66 3.43 12.75 2.60
N VAL A 67 2.96 11.60 2.13
CA VAL A 67 3.31 10.96 0.85
C VAL A 67 2.03 10.75 0.03
N CYS A 68 2.03 11.10 -1.24
CA CYS A 68 0.84 10.93 -2.10
C CYS A 68 0.75 9.52 -2.65
N LEU A 69 -0.46 9.11 -3.04
CA LEU A 69 -0.72 7.81 -3.64
C LEU A 69 0.23 7.52 -4.81
N ASP A 70 0.41 8.47 -5.72
CA ASP A 70 1.29 8.28 -6.89
C ASP A 70 2.75 8.04 -6.49
N CYS A 71 3.27 8.80 -5.51
CA CYS A 71 4.64 8.61 -5.03
C CYS A 71 4.80 7.27 -4.31
N TYR A 72 3.79 6.83 -3.57
CA TYR A 72 3.80 5.54 -2.91
C TYR A 72 3.70 4.39 -3.92
N ALA A 73 2.86 4.52 -4.94
CA ALA A 73 2.75 3.55 -6.03
C ALA A 73 4.07 3.39 -6.79
N ARG A 74 4.76 4.50 -7.10
CA ARG A 74 6.10 4.47 -7.71
C ARG A 74 7.12 3.72 -6.85
N TYR A 75 7.14 4.01 -5.55
CA TYR A 75 7.99 3.29 -4.59
C TYR A 75 7.73 1.77 -4.62
N LEU A 76 6.46 1.36 -4.59
CA LEU A 76 6.09 -0.06 -4.67
C LEU A 76 6.45 -0.71 -6.01
N SER A 77 6.37 0.04 -7.12
CA SER A 77 6.73 -0.44 -8.45
C SER A 77 8.24 -0.51 -8.70
N GLY A 78 9.07 0.04 -7.80
CA GLY A 78 10.51 0.14 -8.00
C GLY A 78 10.92 1.22 -9.02
N GLU A 79 9.97 2.02 -9.51
CA GLU A 79 10.24 3.16 -10.40
C GLU A 79 10.95 4.26 -9.62
N THR A 80 12.24 4.46 -9.91
CA THR A 80 13.03 5.57 -9.37
C THR A 80 13.11 6.70 -10.39
N ARG A 81 12.41 7.78 -10.04
CA ARG A 81 12.38 9.14 -10.58
C ARG A 81 12.29 9.34 -12.09
#